data_AF-A0A3M1C2C9-F1
#
_entry.id   AF-A0A3M1C2C9-F1
#
_cell.length_a   1.000
_cell.length_b   1.000
_cell.length_c   1.000
_cell.angle_alpha   90.00
_cell.angle_beta   90.00
_cell.angle_gamma   90.00
#
_symmetry.space_group_name_H-M   'P 1'
#
loop_
_entity.id
_entity.type
_entity.pdbx_description
1 polymer ?
#
loop_
_entity_poly.entity_id
_entity_poly.type
_entity_poly.pdbx_seq_one_letter_code
_entity_poly.pdbx_strand_id
1 'polypeptide(L)'
;MYLKIKARIEGNKDNYSAYDVFKTGHDAGGWGGKSLGIVSVNKTLYLFRNGTGSTGGAFKQTELWKSTDHAKSWTFTGIKWTFSGMPAFYSPTFLQFGKDYQNARDQYVYIYANEAQKSDWNVQKPGGISLIRVPKNQIESFSAYEYFTGFDSNNQPTWSKNLSDRKPVFQDPNNGNMRTSISYNAGLKRYLLITQQVNRFASNNYHIGVYEAPEPWGPWKTVLFNNPQNVGPGLNTGPKTVYWNFSNKWLSPDGRHFVLVYTGPGPDEWGTVEGDFILKTTQQDTTPPSAPSRVKVSLIQRILRFFQFPLVKASLLLGGNSKLATLLKTF
;
A
#
# COMPACT_ATOMS: atom_id res chain seq x y z
N MET A 1 21.17 15.93 -3.94
CA MET A 1 20.52 14.60 -3.93
C MET A 1 19.01 14.81 -4.00
N TYR A 2 18.33 14.35 -5.05
CA TYR A 2 16.88 14.60 -5.20
C TYR A 2 16.06 13.42 -4.69
N LEU A 3 15.51 13.60 -3.50
CA LEU A 3 14.43 12.80 -3.00
C LEU A 3 13.21 13.72 -2.89
N LYS A 4 12.14 13.45 -3.65
CA LYS A 4 10.94 14.31 -3.60
C LYS A 4 10.09 14.01 -2.36
N ILE A 5 10.67 14.08 -1.16
CA ILE A 5 9.88 14.29 0.06
C ILE A 5 9.92 15.78 0.32
N LYS A 6 8.86 16.47 -0.13
CA LYS A 6 8.78 17.92 -0.01
C LYS A 6 8.12 18.31 1.30
N ALA A 7 7.06 17.64 1.72
CA ALA A 7 6.19 18.12 2.80
C ALA A 7 6.17 17.23 4.05
N ARG A 8 6.16 17.88 5.22
CA ARG A 8 5.72 17.32 6.51
C ARG A 8 4.37 17.91 6.87
N ILE A 9 3.44 17.04 7.25
CA ILE A 9 2.09 17.41 7.69
C ILE A 9 1.99 17.28 9.21
N GLU A 10 1.76 18.40 9.89
CA GLU A 10 1.52 18.47 11.33
C GLU A 10 0.05 18.80 11.60
N GLY A 11 -0.48 18.37 12.75
CA GLY A 11 -1.90 18.54 13.08
C GLY A 11 -2.79 17.34 12.75
N ASN A 12 -4.11 17.58 12.80
CA ASN A 12 -5.15 16.58 12.54
C ASN A 12 -5.72 16.73 11.12
N LYS A 13 -6.71 15.91 10.75
CA LYS A 13 -7.30 15.93 9.40
C LYS A 13 -7.99 17.26 9.05
N ASP A 14 -8.55 17.94 10.04
CA ASP A 14 -9.36 19.18 9.88
C ASP A 14 -8.53 20.46 10.05
N ASN A 15 -7.42 20.35 10.78
CA ASN A 15 -6.52 21.43 11.11
C ASN A 15 -5.08 20.93 11.03
N TYR A 16 -4.48 21.09 9.85
CA TYR A 16 -3.10 20.73 9.59
C TYR A 16 -2.29 21.90 9.05
N SER A 17 -0.97 21.82 9.23
CA SER A 17 0.00 22.69 8.59
C SER A 17 0.96 21.84 7.77
N ALA A 18 1.21 22.28 6.54
CA ALA A 18 2.17 21.67 5.62
C ALA A 18 3.45 22.49 5.59
N TYR A 19 4.58 21.84 5.85
CA TYR A 19 5.89 22.47 5.82
C TYR A 19 6.75 21.80 4.77
N ASP A 20 7.34 22.59 3.88
CA ASP A 20 8.46 22.08 3.13
C ASP A 20 9.64 21.84 4.08
N VAL A 21 10.01 20.58 4.30
CA VAL A 21 11.14 20.21 5.18
C VAL A 21 12.47 20.39 4.44
N PHE A 22 12.42 20.35 3.11
CA PHE A 22 13.57 20.56 2.25
C PHE A 22 13.30 21.76 1.32
N LYS A 23 13.83 22.94 1.68
CA LYS A 23 13.54 24.22 1.00
C LYS A 23 14.63 24.73 0.05
N THR A 24 15.85 24.20 0.09
CA THR A 24 16.96 24.77 -0.71
C THR A 24 17.88 23.70 -1.27
N GLY A 25 17.91 23.65 -2.59
CA GLY A 25 18.90 22.97 -3.41
C GLY A 25 18.74 23.50 -4.82
N HIS A 26 19.45 24.59 -5.12
CA HIS A 26 19.68 25.10 -6.47
C HIS A 26 20.02 23.96 -7.43
N ASP A 27 19.63 24.12 -8.69
CA ASP A 27 19.96 23.23 -9.79
C ASP A 27 21.39 22.69 -9.72
N ALA A 28 21.51 21.39 -9.47
CA ALA A 28 22.73 20.63 -9.71
C ALA A 28 22.30 19.26 -10.24
N GLY A 29 22.51 19.04 -11.53
CA GLY A 29 21.98 17.93 -12.29
C GLY A 29 22.12 16.54 -11.65
N GLY A 30 21.13 15.68 -11.95
CA GLY A 30 21.43 14.30 -12.28
C GLY A 30 21.34 13.26 -11.17
N TRP A 31 20.21 13.15 -10.46
CA TRP A 31 19.85 11.87 -9.83
C TRP A 31 18.32 11.70 -9.87
N GLY A 32 17.75 11.28 -11.00
CA GLY A 32 16.30 11.14 -11.22
C GLY A 32 15.58 10.13 -10.30
N GLY A 33 14.32 9.79 -10.59
CA GLY A 33 13.52 8.85 -9.78
C GLY A 33 12.48 9.50 -8.87
N LYS A 34 11.75 8.68 -8.10
CA LYS A 34 10.59 9.07 -7.29
C LYS A 34 10.63 8.44 -5.90
N SER A 35 10.39 9.24 -4.86
CA SER A 35 10.12 8.72 -3.51
C SER A 35 8.77 7.98 -3.50
N LEU A 36 8.76 6.74 -3.01
CA LEU A 36 7.52 5.98 -2.73
C LEU A 36 7.73 5.17 -1.45
N GLY A 37 6.73 5.17 -0.57
CA GLY A 37 6.79 4.48 0.71
C GLY A 37 7.79 5.12 1.68
N ILE A 38 7.31 5.53 2.85
CA ILE A 38 8.15 6.00 3.96
C ILE A 38 7.71 5.28 5.22
N VAL A 39 8.64 4.95 6.11
CA VAL A 39 8.36 4.33 7.41
C VAL A 39 9.29 4.94 8.46
N SER A 40 8.80 5.07 9.69
CA SER A 40 9.63 5.38 10.85
C SER A 40 9.82 4.10 11.65
N VAL A 41 11.06 3.72 11.94
CA VAL A 41 11.41 2.60 12.82
C VAL A 41 12.49 3.08 13.77
N ASN A 42 12.25 2.97 15.09
CA ASN A 42 13.17 3.44 16.13
C ASN A 42 13.63 4.88 15.88
N LYS A 43 12.69 5.78 15.58
CA LYS A 43 12.90 7.21 15.28
C LYS A 43 13.72 7.50 14.01
N THR A 44 14.10 6.47 13.24
CA THR A 44 14.77 6.63 11.95
C THR A 44 13.74 6.52 10.84
N LEU A 45 13.71 7.52 9.95
CA LEU A 45 12.88 7.49 8.76
C LEU A 45 13.62 6.73 7.66
N TYR A 46 12.93 5.79 7.02
CA TYR A 46 13.38 5.07 5.85
C TYR A 46 12.41 5.32 4.70
N LEU A 47 12.91 5.47 3.47
CA LEU A 47 12.07 5.52 2.28
C LEU A 47 12.68 4.77 1.10
N PHE A 48 11.86 4.45 0.10
CA PHE A 48 12.37 4.04 -1.21
C PHE A 48 12.45 5.18 -2.21
N ARG A 49 13.61 5.30 -2.86
CA ARG A 49 13.80 6.04 -4.12
C ARG A 49 13.70 5.06 -5.29
N ASN A 50 12.69 5.26 -6.12
CA ASN A 50 12.33 4.36 -7.22
C ASN A 50 12.75 4.91 -8.57
N GLY A 51 13.44 4.06 -9.32
CA GLY A 51 13.90 4.28 -10.67
C GLY A 51 14.87 5.45 -10.82
N THR A 52 15.10 5.78 -12.09
CA THR A 52 15.87 6.96 -12.51
C THR A 52 14.98 8.02 -13.17
N GLY A 53 13.65 7.82 -13.21
CA GLY A 53 12.68 8.71 -13.85
C GLY A 53 11.21 8.31 -13.62
N SER A 54 10.28 8.96 -14.33
CA SER A 54 8.82 8.81 -14.13
C SER A 54 8.12 7.89 -15.15
N THR A 55 8.87 7.23 -16.03
CA THR A 55 8.34 6.34 -17.10
C THR A 55 9.19 5.07 -17.19
N GLY A 56 9.86 4.77 -18.31
CA GLY A 56 10.71 3.58 -18.44
C GLY A 56 11.84 3.52 -17.40
N GLY A 57 12.34 4.67 -16.94
CA GLY A 57 13.32 4.75 -15.84
C GLY A 57 12.80 4.26 -14.49
N ALA A 58 11.47 4.20 -14.28
CA ALA A 58 10.87 3.85 -13.00
C ALA A 58 11.11 2.38 -12.59
N PHE A 59 11.41 1.51 -13.56
CA PHE A 59 11.59 0.07 -13.36
C PHE A 59 13.04 -0.37 -13.18
N LYS A 60 14.02 0.53 -13.39
CA LYS A 60 15.44 0.17 -13.44
C LYS A 60 16.03 -0.23 -12.09
N GLN A 61 15.56 0.42 -11.03
CA GLN A 61 16.13 0.24 -9.69
C GLN A 61 15.16 0.68 -8.60
N THR A 62 15.43 0.24 -7.37
CA THR A 62 14.90 0.86 -6.16
C THR A 62 15.99 0.88 -5.09
N GLU A 63 16.08 1.99 -4.37
CA GLU A 63 17.13 2.26 -3.38
C GLU A 63 16.48 2.65 -2.06
N LEU A 64 17.00 2.14 -0.95
CA LEU A 64 16.55 2.56 0.38
C LEU A 64 17.44 3.69 0.89
N TRP A 65 16.79 4.73 1.37
CA TRP A 65 17.43 5.91 1.95
C TRP A 65 16.91 6.13 3.37
N LYS A 66 17.76 6.67 4.25
CA LYS A 66 17.41 6.94 5.65
C LYS A 66 17.60 8.40 6.03
N SER A 67 16.88 8.84 7.05
CA SER A 67 17.03 10.12 7.72
C SER A 67 16.87 9.94 9.22
N THR A 68 17.82 10.48 9.98
CA THR A 68 17.84 10.48 11.46
C THR A 68 17.55 11.88 12.03
N ASP A 69 17.31 12.87 11.17
CA ASP A 69 17.11 14.29 11.53
C ASP A 69 15.72 14.80 11.11
N HIS A 70 14.75 13.88 11.08
CA HIS A 70 13.35 14.13 10.75
C HIS A 70 13.16 14.69 9.33
N ALA A 71 13.75 14.00 8.34
CA ALA A 71 13.68 14.27 6.91
C ALA A 71 14.40 15.54 6.43
N LYS A 72 15.25 16.17 7.26
CA LYS A 72 16.06 17.32 6.86
C LYS A 72 17.18 16.91 5.90
N SER A 73 17.81 15.76 6.14
CA SER A 73 18.81 15.16 5.25
C SER A 73 18.56 13.67 5.06
N TRP A 74 19.07 13.13 3.94
CA TRP A 74 18.89 11.73 3.54
C TRP A 74 20.23 11.10 3.15
N THR A 75 20.46 9.87 3.61
CA THR A 75 21.68 9.10 3.32
C THR A 75 21.34 7.75 2.70
N PHE A 76 22.10 7.34 1.69
CA PHE A 76 21.91 6.05 1.03
C PHE A 76 22.34 4.94 1.98
N THR A 77 21.51 3.92 2.14
CA THR A 77 21.76 2.83 3.09
C THR A 77 22.66 1.72 2.51
N GLY A 78 22.98 1.75 1.21
CA GLY A 78 23.62 0.63 0.52
C GLY A 78 22.62 -0.38 -0.07
N ILE A 79 21.36 -0.36 0.37
CA ILE A 79 20.32 -1.28 -0.10
C ILE A 79 19.78 -0.83 -1.45
N LYS A 80 20.00 -1.67 -2.47
CA LYS A 80 19.58 -1.40 -3.84
C LYS A 80 19.18 -2.68 -4.56
N TRP A 81 18.00 -2.69 -5.14
CA TRP A 81 17.64 -3.66 -6.18
C TRP A 81 17.85 -3.02 -7.55
N THR A 82 18.50 -3.74 -8.44
CA THR A 82 18.70 -3.35 -9.84
C THR A 82 18.19 -4.47 -10.72
N PHE A 83 17.51 -4.11 -11.80
CA PHE A 83 16.94 -5.07 -12.74
C PHE A 83 17.48 -4.80 -14.15
N SER A 84 18.05 -5.82 -14.79
CA SER A 84 18.49 -5.78 -16.19
C SER A 84 17.40 -6.24 -17.17
N GLY A 85 16.27 -6.74 -16.65
CA GLY A 85 15.14 -7.27 -17.41
C GLY A 85 13.95 -7.59 -16.51
N MET A 86 12.95 -8.27 -17.08
CA MET A 86 11.77 -8.76 -16.36
C MET A 86 11.90 -10.27 -16.06
N PRO A 87 11.28 -10.80 -14.99
CA PRO A 87 10.38 -10.12 -14.06
C PRO A 87 11.13 -9.29 -13.01
N ALA A 88 10.78 -8.01 -12.91
CA ALA A 88 11.29 -7.09 -11.89
C ALA A 88 10.19 -6.79 -10.86
N PHE A 89 10.50 -5.93 -9.89
CA PHE A 89 9.46 -5.24 -9.13
C PHE A 89 9.74 -3.74 -9.11
N TYR A 90 8.70 -2.97 -8.80
CA TYR A 90 8.76 -1.52 -8.80
C TYR A 90 7.78 -0.95 -7.78
N SER A 91 7.94 0.34 -7.47
CA SER A 91 7.11 1.05 -6.50
C SER A 91 6.93 0.35 -5.14
N PRO A 92 7.97 -0.26 -4.52
CA PRO A 92 7.86 -0.78 -3.17
C PRO A 92 7.33 0.25 -2.18
N THR A 93 6.49 -0.21 -1.27
CA THR A 93 6.00 0.55 -0.12
C THR A 93 6.03 -0.30 1.14
N PHE A 94 6.12 0.36 2.29
CA PHE A 94 6.10 -0.31 3.58
C PHE A 94 4.67 -0.55 4.03
N LEU A 95 4.43 -1.70 4.66
CA LEU A 95 3.25 -1.91 5.50
C LEU A 95 3.31 -0.99 6.71
N GLN A 96 2.34 -0.11 6.86
CA GLN A 96 2.25 0.80 8.00
C GLN A 96 1.64 0.12 9.23
N PHE A 97 2.26 0.32 10.38
CA PHE A 97 1.73 -0.08 11.69
C PHE A 97 1.50 1.13 12.62
N GLY A 98 1.32 2.32 12.05
CA GLY A 98 1.17 3.57 12.80
C GLY A 98 2.50 4.20 13.21
N LYS A 99 2.44 5.09 14.21
CA LYS A 99 3.57 5.94 14.63
C LYS A 99 4.78 5.08 15.00
N ASP A 100 5.91 5.38 14.37
CA ASP A 100 7.20 4.70 14.61
C ASP A 100 7.11 3.16 14.60
N TYR A 101 6.22 2.61 13.77
CA TYR A 101 6.02 1.17 13.62
C TYR A 101 5.54 0.46 14.90
N GLN A 102 4.97 1.20 15.87
CA GLN A 102 4.71 0.73 17.23
C GLN A 102 3.73 -0.46 17.32
N ASN A 103 2.79 -0.58 16.40
CA ASN A 103 1.79 -1.67 16.42
C ASN A 103 2.22 -2.88 15.56
N ALA A 104 3.50 -2.98 15.21
CA ALA A 104 4.00 -4.09 14.42
C ALA A 104 3.77 -5.41 15.14
N ARG A 105 3.24 -6.39 14.39
CA ARG A 105 2.90 -7.72 14.92
C ARG A 105 4.11 -8.50 15.44
N ASP A 106 5.30 -8.20 14.93
CA ASP A 106 6.54 -8.92 15.19
C ASP A 106 7.76 -8.01 14.92
N GLN A 107 8.95 -8.61 14.83
CA GLN A 107 10.24 -7.91 14.67
C GLN A 107 10.65 -7.70 13.22
N TYR A 108 9.73 -7.83 12.25
CA TYR A 108 10.01 -7.57 10.84
C TYR A 108 9.45 -6.23 10.37
N VAL A 109 10.12 -5.63 9.39
CA VAL A 109 9.55 -4.61 8.50
C VAL A 109 9.09 -5.31 7.22
N TYR A 110 7.83 -5.10 6.85
CA TYR A 110 7.24 -5.66 5.63
C TYR A 110 7.18 -4.64 4.50
N ILE A 111 7.52 -5.08 3.30
CA ILE A 111 7.57 -4.29 2.08
C ILE A 111 6.76 -5.01 1.01
N TYR A 112 5.89 -4.27 0.33
CA TYR A 112 5.10 -4.77 -0.79
C TYR A 112 5.57 -4.09 -2.05
N ALA A 113 5.92 -4.88 -3.06
CA ALA A 113 6.42 -4.38 -4.33
C ALA A 113 5.58 -4.91 -5.48
N ASN A 114 5.06 -4.00 -6.30
CA ASN A 114 4.31 -4.38 -7.49
C ASN A 114 5.26 -5.10 -8.47
N GLU A 115 4.85 -6.23 -9.00
CA GLU A 115 5.65 -6.96 -9.98
C GLU A 115 5.56 -6.29 -11.34
N ALA A 116 6.70 -6.08 -11.98
CA ALA A 116 6.80 -5.51 -13.31
C ALA A 116 6.89 -6.64 -14.34
N GLN A 117 6.05 -6.53 -15.37
CA GLN A 117 5.95 -7.48 -16.48
C GLN A 117 6.32 -6.82 -17.80
N LYS A 118 6.17 -5.49 -17.87
CA LYS A 118 6.56 -4.64 -18.99
C LYS A 118 7.04 -3.29 -18.45
N SER A 119 7.86 -2.59 -19.23
CA SER A 119 8.42 -1.27 -18.87
C SER A 119 7.47 -0.09 -19.12
N ASP A 120 6.17 -0.37 -19.24
CA ASP A 120 5.11 0.62 -19.44
C ASP A 120 4.60 1.13 -18.08
N TRP A 121 4.54 2.46 -17.90
CA TRP A 121 4.16 3.10 -16.64
C TRP A 121 2.62 3.13 -16.44
N ASN A 122 2.03 1.95 -16.46
CA ASN A 122 0.61 1.68 -16.28
C ASN A 122 0.42 0.39 -15.46
N VAL A 123 -0.83 0.02 -15.22
CA VAL A 123 -1.25 -1.22 -14.57
C VAL A 123 -0.58 -2.43 -15.23
N GLN A 124 0.05 -3.28 -14.41
CA GLN A 124 0.76 -4.49 -14.83
C GLN A 124 -0.17 -5.70 -14.70
N LYS A 125 -0.10 -6.61 -15.68
CA LYS A 125 -0.79 -7.91 -15.69
C LYS A 125 0.26 -9.03 -15.76
N PRO A 126 0.14 -10.11 -14.97
CA PRO A 126 -1.06 -10.55 -14.25
C PRO A 126 -1.24 -9.94 -12.85
N GLY A 127 -0.62 -8.78 -12.59
CA GLY A 127 -0.90 -8.00 -11.39
C GLY A 127 -0.46 -8.71 -10.12
N GLY A 128 0.78 -9.19 -10.07
CA GLY A 128 1.41 -9.70 -8.85
C GLY A 128 1.90 -8.59 -7.92
N ILE A 129 1.88 -8.84 -6.61
CA ILE A 129 2.54 -8.01 -5.60
C ILE A 129 3.41 -8.94 -4.76
N SER A 130 4.73 -8.76 -4.81
CA SER A 130 5.67 -9.51 -3.99
C SER A 130 5.65 -8.97 -2.55
N LEU A 131 5.78 -9.87 -1.56
CA LEU A 131 6.00 -9.52 -0.16
C LEU A 131 7.44 -9.81 0.22
N ILE A 132 8.08 -8.81 0.83
CA ILE A 132 9.46 -8.87 1.32
C ILE A 132 9.42 -8.53 2.81
N ARG A 133 10.26 -9.18 3.61
CA ARG A 133 10.47 -8.82 5.01
C ARG A 133 11.96 -8.69 5.34
N VAL A 134 12.26 -7.91 6.35
CA VAL A 134 13.61 -7.77 6.91
C VAL A 134 13.51 -7.54 8.43
N PRO A 135 14.36 -8.14 9.27
CA PRO A 135 14.37 -7.82 10.70
C PRO A 135 14.57 -6.32 10.92
N LYS A 136 13.84 -5.71 11.88
CA LYS A 136 13.89 -4.26 12.15
C LYS A 136 15.30 -3.75 12.44
N ASN A 137 16.13 -4.56 13.09
CA ASN A 137 17.52 -4.24 13.41
C ASN A 137 18.51 -4.50 12.26
N GLN A 138 18.03 -4.97 11.10
CA GLN A 138 18.85 -5.32 9.93
C GLN A 138 18.31 -4.69 8.63
N ILE A 139 17.50 -3.64 8.71
CA ILE A 139 16.97 -2.91 7.55
C ILE A 139 18.10 -2.45 6.60
N GLU A 140 19.28 -2.19 7.12
CA GLU A 140 20.44 -1.74 6.33
C GLU A 140 21.38 -2.89 5.90
N SER A 141 20.96 -4.15 6.07
CA SER A 141 21.70 -5.34 5.65
C SER A 141 20.99 -6.08 4.52
N PHE A 142 21.49 -5.99 3.29
CA PHE A 142 20.80 -6.57 2.12
C PHE A 142 20.63 -8.09 2.21
N SER A 143 21.58 -8.79 2.85
CA SER A 143 21.54 -10.25 3.04
C SER A 143 20.54 -10.73 4.10
N ALA A 144 19.90 -9.81 4.81
CA ALA A 144 18.85 -10.07 5.79
C ALA A 144 17.43 -10.01 5.18
N TYR A 145 17.30 -9.56 3.93
CA TYR A 145 16.01 -9.48 3.26
C TYR A 145 15.55 -10.87 2.81
N GLU A 146 14.28 -11.15 3.06
CA GLU A 146 13.63 -12.40 2.72
C GLU A 146 12.37 -12.14 1.89
N TYR A 147 12.14 -12.99 0.90
CA TYR A 147 11.03 -12.91 -0.04
C TYR A 147 10.05 -14.04 0.23
N PHE A 148 8.76 -13.71 0.24
CA PHE A 148 7.70 -14.70 0.40
C PHE A 148 7.71 -15.67 -0.79
N THR A 149 7.66 -16.98 -0.51
CA THR A 149 7.72 -18.05 -1.53
C THR A 149 6.47 -18.92 -1.61
N GLY A 150 5.42 -18.55 -0.89
CA GLY A 150 4.17 -19.30 -0.80
C GLY A 150 3.90 -19.81 0.61
N PHE A 151 3.18 -20.92 0.69
CA PHE A 151 2.84 -21.58 1.94
C PHE A 151 3.37 -23.00 1.94
N ASP A 152 3.74 -23.50 3.12
CA ASP A 152 4.03 -24.91 3.33
C ASP A 152 2.73 -25.74 3.46
N SER A 153 2.88 -27.04 3.72
CA SER A 153 1.75 -27.95 3.93
C SER A 153 0.89 -27.63 5.15
N ASN A 154 1.41 -26.83 6.10
CA ASN A 154 0.72 -26.38 7.31
C ASN A 154 0.13 -24.97 7.14
N ASN A 155 0.09 -24.46 5.89
CA ASN A 155 -0.39 -23.13 5.55
C ASN A 155 0.39 -22.00 6.25
N GLN A 156 1.66 -22.22 6.56
CA GLN A 156 2.58 -21.21 7.09
C GLN A 156 3.36 -20.54 5.96
N PRO A 157 3.59 -19.22 6.02
CA PRO A 157 4.32 -18.52 4.96
C PRO A 157 5.78 -18.98 4.90
N THR A 158 6.24 -19.36 3.72
CA THR A 158 7.64 -19.73 3.47
C THR A 158 8.43 -18.55 2.93
N TRP A 159 9.74 -18.52 3.21
CA TRP A 159 10.61 -17.38 2.91
C TRP A 159 11.94 -17.85 2.34
N SER A 160 12.48 -17.12 1.37
CA SER A 160 13.80 -17.35 0.78
C SER A 160 14.60 -16.05 0.76
N LYS A 161 15.93 -16.14 0.86
CA LYS A 161 16.84 -15.00 0.63
C LYS A 161 17.09 -14.76 -0.87
N ASN A 162 16.71 -15.70 -1.72
CA ASN A 162 16.85 -15.58 -3.15
C ASN A 162 15.62 -14.86 -3.74
N LEU A 163 15.88 -13.70 -4.35
CA LEU A 163 14.87 -12.86 -4.99
C LEU A 163 14.07 -13.60 -6.08
N SER A 164 14.68 -14.56 -6.76
CA SER A 164 14.05 -15.31 -7.86
C SER A 164 13.03 -16.33 -7.38
N ASP A 165 13.05 -16.71 -6.10
CA ASP A 165 12.11 -17.69 -5.53
C ASP A 165 10.76 -17.07 -5.14
N ARG A 166 10.67 -15.74 -5.20
CA ARG A 166 9.51 -14.98 -4.73
C ARG A 166 8.24 -15.39 -5.47
N LYS A 167 7.13 -15.42 -4.74
CA LYS A 167 5.79 -15.56 -5.30
C LYS A 167 4.93 -14.36 -4.90
N PRO A 168 3.93 -14.00 -5.72
CA PRO A 168 3.03 -12.92 -5.36
C PRO A 168 2.20 -13.29 -4.14
N VAL A 169 2.07 -12.36 -3.20
CA VAL A 169 1.19 -12.48 -2.04
C VAL A 169 -0.24 -12.04 -2.34
N PHE A 170 -0.39 -11.29 -3.42
CA PHE A 170 -1.64 -10.86 -4.02
C PHE A 170 -1.48 -10.91 -5.53
N GLN A 171 -2.50 -11.39 -6.24
CA GLN A 171 -2.51 -11.40 -7.70
C GLN A 171 -3.92 -11.15 -8.24
N ASP A 172 -4.04 -10.26 -9.23
CA ASP A 172 -5.27 -10.06 -9.99
C ASP A 172 -4.95 -10.10 -11.50
N PRO A 173 -5.07 -11.28 -12.15
CA PRO A 173 -4.73 -11.43 -13.55
C PRO A 173 -5.68 -10.66 -14.48
N ASN A 174 -6.92 -10.42 -14.05
CA ASN A 174 -7.95 -9.80 -14.88
C ASN A 174 -7.78 -8.28 -14.90
N ASN A 175 -7.65 -7.68 -13.73
CA ASN A 175 -7.61 -6.22 -13.59
C ASN A 175 -6.19 -5.67 -13.49
N GLY A 176 -5.21 -6.53 -13.20
CA GLY A 176 -3.83 -6.11 -12.95
C GLY A 176 -3.69 -5.31 -11.66
N ASN A 177 -2.49 -4.78 -11.43
CA ASN A 177 -2.26 -3.80 -10.38
C ASN A 177 -1.16 -2.79 -10.72
N MET A 178 -1.12 -1.70 -9.96
CA MET A 178 -0.05 -0.70 -9.98
C MET A 178 -0.12 0.08 -8.67
N ARG A 179 1.04 0.46 -8.13
CA ARG A 179 1.18 1.34 -6.96
C ARG A 179 0.27 0.96 -5.79
N THR A 180 0.83 0.22 -4.87
CA THR A 180 0.09 -0.28 -3.71
C THR A 180 0.47 0.48 -2.45
N SER A 181 -0.49 0.63 -1.52
CA SER A 181 -0.23 0.98 -0.14
C SER A 181 -0.88 -0.04 0.79
N ILE A 182 -0.25 -0.30 1.93
CA ILE A 182 -0.77 -1.25 2.91
C ILE A 182 -0.65 -0.62 4.30
N SER A 183 -1.72 -0.76 5.08
CA SER A 183 -1.79 -0.28 6.46
C SER A 183 -2.46 -1.32 7.34
N TYR A 184 -1.94 -1.52 8.54
CA TYR A 184 -2.62 -2.29 9.57
C TYR A 184 -3.61 -1.41 10.32
N ASN A 185 -4.88 -1.77 10.26
CA ASN A 185 -5.94 -1.16 11.04
C ASN A 185 -6.04 -1.89 12.40
N ALA A 186 -5.50 -1.27 13.45
CA ALA A 186 -5.42 -1.89 14.78
C ALA A 186 -6.79 -2.11 15.43
N GLY A 187 -7.74 -1.18 15.24
CA GLY A 187 -9.09 -1.30 15.80
C GLY A 187 -9.89 -2.46 15.19
N LEU A 188 -9.76 -2.67 13.87
CA LEU A 188 -10.39 -3.79 13.18
C LEU A 188 -9.55 -5.08 13.20
N LYS A 189 -8.28 -5.00 13.58
CA LYS A 189 -7.29 -6.09 13.47
C LYS A 189 -7.24 -6.66 12.06
N ARG A 190 -7.10 -5.78 11.07
CA ARG A 190 -7.04 -6.14 9.65
C ARG A 190 -5.94 -5.39 8.92
N TYR A 191 -5.32 -6.08 7.97
CA TYR A 191 -4.41 -5.49 7.00
C TYR A 191 -5.25 -4.99 5.83
N LEU A 192 -5.07 -3.73 5.47
CA LEU A 192 -5.79 -3.09 4.37
C LEU A 192 -4.80 -2.81 3.25
N LEU A 193 -5.02 -3.42 2.09
CA LEU A 193 -4.24 -3.22 0.87
C LEU A 193 -5.07 -2.38 -0.11
N ILE A 194 -4.50 -1.30 -0.62
CA ILE A 194 -5.09 -0.47 -1.67
C ILE A 194 -4.19 -0.48 -2.89
N THR A 195 -4.75 -0.65 -4.09
CA THR A 195 -3.98 -0.65 -5.33
C THR A 195 -4.76 -0.05 -6.51
N GLN A 196 -4.05 0.51 -7.48
CA GLN A 196 -4.63 0.94 -8.75
C GLN A 196 -4.83 -0.25 -9.65
N GLN A 197 -6.00 -0.35 -10.28
CA GLN A 197 -6.34 -1.46 -11.17
C GLN A 197 -7.06 -0.96 -12.42
N VAL A 198 -7.18 -1.85 -13.42
CA VAL A 198 -7.77 -1.60 -14.74
C VAL A 198 -6.96 -0.62 -15.59
N ASN A 199 -6.80 0.62 -15.14
CA ASN A 199 -5.96 1.63 -15.75
C ASN A 199 -5.51 2.67 -14.71
N ARG A 200 -4.51 3.47 -15.05
CA ARG A 200 -4.10 4.63 -14.23
C ARG A 200 -4.88 5.92 -14.54
N PHE A 201 -5.54 6.00 -15.70
CA PHE A 201 -6.20 7.20 -16.19
C PHE A 201 -7.73 7.08 -16.14
N ALA A 202 -8.38 8.17 -15.76
CA ALA A 202 -9.85 8.27 -15.70
C ALA A 202 -10.51 7.99 -17.05
N SER A 203 -9.95 8.53 -18.13
CA SER A 203 -10.44 8.33 -19.50
C SER A 203 -10.48 6.87 -19.95
N ASN A 204 -9.74 6.00 -19.26
CA ASN A 204 -9.61 4.58 -19.56
C ASN A 204 -10.17 3.70 -18.43
N ASN A 205 -11.13 4.22 -17.66
CA ASN A 205 -11.84 3.48 -16.61
C ASN A 205 -10.93 2.94 -15.50
N TYR A 206 -10.03 3.78 -14.97
CA TYR A 206 -9.26 3.48 -13.76
C TYR A 206 -10.11 2.96 -12.58
N HIS A 207 -9.55 2.06 -11.78
CA HIS A 207 -10.21 1.51 -10.61
C HIS A 207 -9.33 1.64 -9.38
N ILE A 208 -9.99 1.83 -8.24
CA ILE A 208 -9.43 1.59 -6.92
C ILE A 208 -9.86 0.19 -6.46
N GLY A 209 -8.87 -0.64 -6.10
CA GLY A 209 -9.08 -1.90 -5.39
C GLY A 209 -8.67 -1.75 -3.94
N VAL A 210 -9.56 -2.10 -3.02
CA VAL A 210 -9.30 -2.20 -1.58
C VAL A 210 -9.58 -3.62 -1.13
N TYR A 211 -8.61 -4.21 -0.45
CA TYR A 211 -8.63 -5.58 0.03
C TYR A 211 -8.29 -5.62 1.51
N GLU A 212 -8.84 -6.60 2.21
CA GLU A 212 -8.52 -6.87 3.61
C GLU A 212 -7.97 -8.28 3.80
N ALA A 213 -7.15 -8.46 4.82
CA ALA A 213 -6.65 -9.76 5.23
C ALA A 213 -6.47 -9.86 6.75
N PRO A 214 -6.54 -11.08 7.31
CA PRO A 214 -6.19 -11.33 8.70
C PRO A 214 -4.67 -11.28 8.94
N GLU A 215 -3.85 -11.52 7.91
CA GLU A 215 -2.38 -11.53 7.98
C GLU A 215 -1.73 -10.71 6.86
N PRO A 216 -0.47 -10.24 7.01
CA PRO A 216 0.24 -9.51 5.96
C PRO A 216 0.34 -10.30 4.65
N TRP A 217 0.30 -11.63 4.72
CA TRP A 217 0.34 -12.49 3.55
C TRP A 217 -1.03 -12.98 3.06
N GLY A 218 -2.12 -12.37 3.52
CA GLY A 218 -3.47 -12.78 3.15
C GLY A 218 -4.07 -13.80 4.12
N PRO A 219 -5.08 -14.58 3.69
CA PRO A 219 -5.74 -14.49 2.38
C PRO A 219 -6.45 -13.13 2.22
N TRP A 220 -6.30 -12.52 1.05
CA TRP A 220 -6.90 -11.23 0.73
C TRP A 220 -8.35 -11.39 0.26
N LYS A 221 -9.24 -10.51 0.73
CA LYS A 221 -10.62 -10.43 0.26
C LYS A 221 -10.97 -9.01 -0.17
N THR A 222 -11.78 -8.90 -1.21
CA THR A 222 -12.21 -7.61 -1.74
C THR A 222 -13.16 -6.91 -0.78
N VAL A 223 -12.86 -5.66 -0.44
CA VAL A 223 -13.72 -4.73 0.30
C VAL A 223 -14.39 -3.74 -0.65
N LEU A 224 -13.62 -3.22 -1.61
CA LEU A 224 -14.07 -2.28 -2.62
C LEU A 224 -13.32 -2.53 -3.93
N PHE A 225 -14.05 -2.55 -5.04
CA PHE A 225 -13.47 -2.52 -6.38
C PHE A 225 -14.41 -1.72 -7.28
N ASN A 226 -14.03 -0.50 -7.63
CA ASN A 226 -14.88 0.38 -8.45
C ASN A 226 -14.05 1.48 -9.10
N ASN A 227 -14.63 2.14 -10.10
CA ASN A 227 -14.16 3.46 -10.52
C ASN A 227 -14.34 4.43 -9.33
N PRO A 228 -13.28 5.14 -8.89
CA PRO A 228 -13.34 5.97 -7.71
C PRO A 228 -14.39 7.09 -7.79
N GLN A 229 -14.72 7.55 -9.00
CA GLN A 229 -15.79 8.54 -9.23
C GLN A 229 -17.18 8.03 -8.81
N ASN A 230 -17.37 6.71 -8.79
CA ASN A 230 -18.62 6.05 -8.42
C ASN A 230 -18.66 5.62 -6.94
N VAL A 231 -17.59 5.82 -6.18
CA VAL A 231 -17.52 5.40 -4.77
C VAL A 231 -18.16 6.43 -3.85
N GLY A 232 -17.93 7.71 -4.13
CA GLY A 232 -18.46 8.82 -3.35
C GLY A 232 -17.93 10.16 -3.83
N PRO A 233 -18.58 11.27 -3.46
CA PRO A 233 -18.17 12.60 -3.88
C PRO A 233 -16.74 12.91 -3.39
N GLY A 234 -15.93 13.53 -4.24
CA GLY A 234 -14.59 14.00 -3.88
C GLY A 234 -13.47 12.97 -3.99
N LEU A 235 -13.74 11.66 -4.04
CA LEU A 235 -12.70 10.67 -4.27
C LEU A 235 -12.23 10.72 -5.73
N ASN A 236 -11.04 11.29 -5.95
CA ASN A 236 -10.35 11.33 -7.24
C ASN A 236 -11.17 11.95 -8.39
N THR A 237 -11.49 13.24 -8.23
CA THR A 237 -12.17 14.05 -9.27
C THR A 237 -11.24 14.47 -10.42
N GLY A 238 -9.95 14.16 -10.34
CA GLY A 238 -8.95 14.48 -11.35
C GLY A 238 -8.82 13.42 -12.47
N PRO A 239 -7.98 13.70 -13.49
CA PRO A 239 -7.80 12.80 -14.64
C PRO A 239 -7.04 11.50 -14.31
N LYS A 240 -6.43 11.42 -13.12
CA LYS A 240 -5.73 10.26 -12.57
C LYS A 240 -5.58 10.46 -11.06
N THR A 241 -5.53 9.37 -10.30
CA THR A 241 -4.86 9.35 -8.99
C THR A 241 -3.58 8.55 -9.13
N VAL A 242 -2.59 8.94 -8.34
CA VAL A 242 -1.23 8.41 -8.37
C VAL A 242 -0.94 7.57 -7.12
N TYR A 243 -1.65 7.78 -6.03
CA TYR A 243 -1.51 7.01 -4.80
C TYR A 243 -2.74 7.16 -3.91
N TRP A 244 -3.13 6.11 -3.19
CA TRP A 244 -4.12 6.12 -2.11
C TRP A 244 -3.54 5.43 -0.90
N ASN A 245 -3.78 5.94 0.30
CA ASN A 245 -3.30 5.37 1.55
C ASN A 245 -4.22 5.70 2.73
N PHE A 246 -4.58 4.70 3.53
CA PHE A 246 -5.24 4.96 4.81
C PHE A 246 -4.22 5.52 5.80
N SER A 247 -4.53 6.69 6.37
CA SER A 247 -3.68 7.33 7.36
C SER A 247 -3.95 6.74 8.75
N ASN A 248 -3.04 5.90 9.25
CA ASN A 248 -3.10 5.41 10.62
C ASN A 248 -3.10 6.54 11.68
N LYS A 249 -2.58 7.72 11.34
CA LYS A 249 -2.56 8.90 12.23
C LYS A 249 -3.96 9.43 12.53
N TRP A 250 -4.90 9.27 11.60
CA TRP A 250 -6.26 9.80 11.70
C TRP A 250 -7.30 8.68 11.63
N LEU A 251 -6.94 7.50 12.15
CA LEU A 251 -7.82 6.38 12.32
C LEU A 251 -8.51 6.49 13.68
N SER A 252 -9.83 6.26 13.72
CA SER A 252 -10.58 6.16 14.97
C SER A 252 -10.08 5.01 15.86
N PRO A 253 -10.28 5.07 17.20
CA PRO A 253 -9.82 4.03 18.11
C PRO A 253 -10.38 2.63 17.79
N ASP A 254 -11.63 2.52 17.35
CA ASP A 254 -12.26 1.26 16.94
C ASP A 254 -11.90 0.84 15.51
N GLY A 255 -11.16 1.70 14.79
CA GLY A 255 -10.71 1.47 13.43
C GLY A 255 -11.78 1.60 12.37
N ARG A 256 -13.02 1.96 12.70
CA ARG A 256 -14.13 1.99 11.73
C ARG A 256 -14.11 3.23 10.88
N HIS A 257 -13.91 4.38 11.50
CA HIS A 257 -13.77 5.66 10.81
C HIS A 257 -12.32 5.93 10.41
N PHE A 258 -12.08 6.25 9.15
CA PHE A 258 -10.76 6.45 8.56
C PHE A 258 -10.63 7.76 7.80
N VAL A 259 -9.37 8.20 7.61
CA VAL A 259 -8.99 9.18 6.59
C VAL A 259 -8.13 8.51 5.54
N LEU A 260 -8.55 8.62 4.28
CA LEU A 260 -7.78 8.24 3.11
C LEU A 260 -7.04 9.46 2.57
N VAL A 261 -5.72 9.37 2.54
CA VAL A 261 -4.84 10.32 1.85
C VAL A 261 -4.67 9.86 0.41
N TYR A 262 -4.79 10.77 -0.56
CA TYR A 262 -4.67 10.43 -1.97
C TYR A 262 -4.09 11.57 -2.79
N THR A 263 -3.73 11.25 -4.04
CA THR A 263 -3.37 12.28 -5.02
C THR A 263 -4.63 12.83 -5.71
N GLY A 264 -4.99 14.07 -5.40
CA GLY A 264 -6.14 14.80 -5.95
C GLY A 264 -6.49 16.03 -5.12
N PRO A 265 -7.48 16.84 -5.52
CA PRO A 265 -8.38 16.67 -6.67
C PRO A 265 -7.73 16.98 -8.03
N GLY A 266 -6.66 17.77 -8.09
CA GLY A 266 -5.89 18.00 -9.32
C GLY A 266 -4.69 17.08 -9.51
N PRO A 267 -3.89 17.30 -10.58
CA PRO A 267 -2.73 16.47 -10.88
C PRO A 267 -1.63 16.65 -9.83
N ASP A 268 -1.23 15.55 -9.19
CA ASP A 268 -0.13 15.52 -8.21
C ASP A 268 -0.37 16.40 -6.95
N GLU A 269 -1.64 16.66 -6.61
CA GLU A 269 -2.06 17.42 -5.42
C GLU A 269 -2.29 16.52 -4.19
N TRP A 270 -2.22 17.12 -3.00
CA TRP A 270 -2.59 16.45 -1.75
C TRP A 270 -4.11 16.50 -1.54
N GLY A 271 -4.71 15.33 -1.35
CA GLY A 271 -6.13 15.19 -1.05
C GLY A 271 -6.38 14.29 0.15
N THR A 272 -7.45 14.57 0.88
CA THR A 272 -7.96 13.73 1.96
C THR A 272 -9.46 13.51 1.80
N VAL A 273 -9.91 12.31 2.10
CA VAL A 273 -11.34 11.98 2.15
C VAL A 273 -11.59 11.04 3.32
N GLU A 274 -12.71 11.25 4.00
CA GLU A 274 -13.11 10.45 5.16
C GLU A 274 -14.01 9.29 4.74
N GLY A 275 -14.18 8.31 5.62
CA GLY A 275 -15.16 7.27 5.40
C GLY A 275 -15.19 6.25 6.52
N ASP A 276 -16.11 5.30 6.38
CA ASP A 276 -16.36 4.30 7.40
C ASP A 276 -16.30 2.88 6.81
N PHE A 277 -15.71 1.97 7.57
CA PHE A 277 -15.85 0.53 7.35
C PHE A 277 -17.16 0.06 7.97
N ILE A 278 -18.10 -0.39 7.14
CA ILE A 278 -19.34 -0.99 7.62
C ILE A 278 -19.12 -2.49 7.82
N LEU A 279 -19.07 -2.89 9.09
CA LEU A 279 -18.99 -4.28 9.45
C LEU A 279 -20.33 -4.95 9.18
N LYS A 280 -20.32 -6.07 8.45
CA LYS A 280 -21.50 -6.92 8.37
C LYS A 280 -21.72 -7.53 9.75
N THR A 281 -22.84 -7.24 10.38
CA THR A 281 -23.28 -7.94 11.59
C THR A 281 -23.37 -9.42 11.24
N THR A 282 -22.51 -10.22 11.83
CA THR A 282 -22.67 -11.67 11.76
C THR A 282 -23.76 -12.00 12.77
N GLN A 283 -24.81 -12.75 12.37
CA GLN A 283 -25.60 -13.44 13.39
C GLN A 283 -24.60 -14.22 14.26
N GLN A 284 -24.74 -14.07 15.56
CA GLN A 284 -23.80 -14.57 16.56
C GLN A 284 -23.83 -16.10 16.54
N ASP A 285 -22.94 -16.74 15.77
CA ASP A 285 -22.67 -18.17 15.90
C ASP A 285 -21.99 -18.37 17.26
N THR A 286 -22.72 -18.95 18.21
CA THR A 286 -22.32 -19.12 19.62
C THR A 286 -21.55 -20.41 19.87
N THR A 287 -21.10 -21.12 18.84
CA THR A 287 -20.36 -22.39 19.01
C THR A 287 -18.86 -22.20 18.82
N PRO A 288 -18.02 -22.56 19.81
CA PRO A 288 -16.57 -22.57 19.65
C PRO A 288 -16.13 -23.56 18.56
N PRO A 289 -15.10 -23.26 17.76
CA PRO A 289 -14.61 -24.20 16.74
C PRO A 289 -14.01 -25.45 17.41
N SER A 290 -14.60 -26.61 17.17
CA SER A 290 -14.05 -27.91 17.55
C SER A 290 -13.07 -28.44 16.49
N ALA A 291 -12.07 -29.20 16.96
CA ALA A 291 -10.99 -29.79 16.18
C ALA A 291 -11.50 -30.79 15.10
N PRO A 292 -10.76 -30.98 13.99
CA PRO A 292 -11.27 -31.70 12.82
C PRO A 292 -11.21 -33.22 12.99
N SER A 293 -12.35 -33.90 12.82
CA SER A 293 -12.44 -35.36 12.67
C SER A 293 -13.00 -35.77 11.29
N ARG A 294 -12.50 -36.91 10.81
CA ARG A 294 -12.58 -37.48 9.45
C ARG A 294 -13.95 -38.07 9.04
N VAL A 295 -14.25 -37.98 7.72
CA VAL A 295 -15.06 -38.91 6.86
C VAL A 295 -16.60 -38.79 7.03
N LYS A 296 -17.53 -38.82 6.04
CA LYS A 296 -17.75 -39.60 4.79
C LYS A 296 -18.79 -38.89 3.87
N VAL A 297 -18.83 -39.22 2.57
CA VAL A 297 -19.76 -38.69 1.54
C VAL A 297 -21.02 -39.56 1.40
N SER A 298 -22.21 -38.95 1.20
CA SER A 298 -23.24 -39.45 0.27
C SER A 298 -24.11 -38.31 -0.31
N LEU A 299 -24.51 -38.49 -1.58
CA LEU A 299 -25.22 -37.54 -2.46
C LEU A 299 -26.72 -37.46 -2.17
N ILE A 300 -27.33 -36.30 -2.44
CA ILE A 300 -28.49 -36.11 -3.35
C ILE A 300 -28.60 -34.62 -3.74
N GLN A 301 -28.86 -34.38 -5.03
CA GLN A 301 -28.86 -33.09 -5.74
C GLN A 301 -30.02 -32.16 -5.37
N ARG A 302 -29.74 -30.85 -5.20
CA ARG A 302 -30.17 -29.77 -6.12
C ARG A 302 -29.68 -28.38 -5.69
N ILE A 303 -29.07 -27.71 -6.67
CA ILE A 303 -28.87 -26.26 -6.86
C ILE A 303 -27.82 -25.56 -5.97
N LEU A 304 -26.82 -25.02 -6.69
CA LEU A 304 -25.56 -24.40 -6.29
C LEU A 304 -25.62 -23.50 -5.04
N ARG A 305 -24.92 -23.94 -3.98
CA ARG A 305 -24.54 -23.13 -2.82
C ARG A 305 -23.22 -22.42 -3.13
N PHE A 306 -23.19 -21.10 -3.00
CA PHE A 306 -21.93 -20.40 -2.70
C PHE A 306 -21.74 -20.42 -1.18
N PHE A 307 -20.59 -20.90 -0.72
CA PHE A 307 -20.13 -20.64 0.64
C PHE A 307 -19.87 -19.14 0.77
N GLN A 308 -20.65 -18.44 1.59
CA GLN A 308 -20.37 -17.05 1.98
C GLN A 308 -20.28 -16.97 3.50
N PHE A 309 -19.04 -16.80 3.99
CA PHE A 309 -18.74 -16.27 5.31
C PHE A 309 -18.25 -14.83 5.15
N PRO A 310 -18.62 -13.91 6.06
CA PRO A 310 -18.82 -12.51 5.72
C PRO A 310 -17.49 -11.79 5.57
N LEU A 311 -17.41 -10.75 4.74
CA LEU A 311 -16.52 -9.60 4.94
C LEU A 311 -17.02 -8.33 4.24
N VAL A 312 -16.43 -7.23 4.72
CA VAL A 312 -16.82 -5.82 4.81
C VAL A 312 -17.31 -5.20 3.50
N LYS A 313 -18.35 -4.37 3.56
CA LYS A 313 -18.69 -3.42 2.50
C LYS A 313 -18.25 -2.04 2.97
N ALA A 314 -17.42 -1.34 2.20
CA ALA A 314 -17.18 0.08 2.45
C ALA A 314 -18.38 0.87 1.88
N SER A 315 -19.01 1.69 2.69
CA SER A 315 -19.96 2.71 2.24
C SER A 315 -19.47 4.03 2.80
N LEU A 316 -19.06 4.93 1.90
CA LEU A 316 -18.64 6.29 2.26
C LEU A 316 -19.90 7.12 2.53
N LEU A 317 -20.14 7.51 3.78
CA LEU A 317 -21.08 8.58 4.13
C LEU A 317 -20.22 9.80 4.51
N LEU A 318 -20.12 10.78 3.62
CA LEU A 318 -19.28 11.96 3.81
C LEU A 318 -20.09 13.15 4.34
N GLY A 319 -19.63 13.74 5.43
CA GLY A 319 -19.87 15.14 5.79
C GLY A 319 -18.75 16.00 5.20
N GLY A 320 -19.08 16.91 4.28
CA GLY A 320 -18.09 17.71 3.57
C GLY A 320 -17.52 18.84 4.43
N ASN A 321 -16.21 19.05 4.35
CA ASN A 321 -15.57 20.34 4.59
C ASN A 321 -14.41 20.51 3.61
N SER A 322 -14.66 21.24 2.50
CA SER A 322 -13.62 21.72 1.60
C SER A 322 -13.03 23.00 2.17
N LYS A 323 -11.78 22.95 2.66
CA LYS A 323 -10.96 24.15 2.83
C LYS A 323 -9.59 23.95 2.19
N LEU A 324 -9.22 24.99 1.43
CA LEU A 324 -7.92 25.33 0.86
C LEU A 324 -7.53 24.67 -0.48
N ALA A 325 -8.13 25.23 -1.53
CA ALA A 325 -7.41 25.53 -2.75
C ALA A 325 -6.52 26.77 -2.54
N THR A 326 -5.43 26.86 -3.32
CA THR A 326 -4.49 27.98 -3.52
C THR A 326 -3.12 27.83 -2.84
N LEU A 327 -2.13 27.34 -3.60
CA LEU A 327 -0.79 27.96 -3.59
C LEU A 327 -0.11 27.85 -4.97
N LEU A 328 -0.22 28.96 -5.70
CA LEU A 328 0.60 29.54 -6.77
C LEU A 328 1.19 28.68 -7.91
N LYS A 329 0.68 28.99 -9.11
CA LYS A 329 1.43 29.13 -10.36
C LYS A 329 2.63 30.06 -10.17
N THR A 330 3.85 29.60 -10.51
CA THR A 330 4.89 30.38 -11.20
C THR A 330 6.03 29.44 -11.64
N PHE A 331 6.28 29.45 -12.96
CA PHE A 331 7.30 28.74 -13.76
C PHE A 331 7.12 27.24 -14.02
#